data_AF-A0A3E0TVN0-F1
#
_entry.id   AF-A0A3E0TVN0-F1
#
_cell.length_a   1.000
_cell.length_b   1.000
_cell.length_c   1.000
_cell.angle_alpha   90.00
_cell.angle_beta   90.00
_cell.angle_gamma   90.00
#
_symmetry.space_group_name_H-M   'P 1'
#
loop_
_entity.id
_entity.type
_entity.pdbx_description
1 polymer ?
#
loop_
_entity_poly.entity_id
_entity_poly.type
_entity_poly.pdbx_seq_one_letter_code
_entity_poly.pdbx_strand_id
1 'polypeptide(L)'
;MLFVTNRIPNEGYQTKIGRELTFDLQNTTPSKHLFFCKRSPDNKKYFEEGSASFFTQLKALSEKTQVLLYIHGFNNTDEADIFPNALALEEQINQYANQELVKVVPIIWPCDDDSALAFIDDYWDDQHAADASGKLFYRLFGKFVSWQKQLVQQGDECHKRINVLAHSMGNRVLMNTLYEWAKAQGDVPQLFRNAFLIAADIENEALEKGEKGQHIVDSARNVVIYYANDDLAMPASKVANLKNKTLSRRLGMTGAENLNKLPKKVYQVDCDNFNNTIDKPKGHTYFLHRGSKQTPVIKHMAEAIKTARVHPSEREYELPYP
;
A
#
# COMPACT_ATOMS: atom_id res chain seq x y z
N MET A 1 1.77 3.34 -17.18
CA MET A 1 1.16 3.31 -15.82
C MET A 1 1.66 4.51 -15.02
N LEU A 2 0.79 5.18 -14.25
CA LEU A 2 1.21 6.26 -13.34
C LEU A 2 1.70 5.67 -12.01
N PHE A 3 2.78 6.21 -11.45
CA PHE A 3 3.29 5.83 -10.13
C PHE A 3 3.96 7.01 -9.42
N VAL A 4 4.12 6.90 -8.11
CA VAL A 4 4.88 7.88 -7.30
C VAL A 4 6.05 7.16 -6.66
N THR A 5 7.23 7.77 -6.63
CA THR A 5 8.39 7.21 -5.95
C THR A 5 9.22 8.26 -5.24
N ASN A 6 9.98 7.82 -4.26
CA ASN A 6 11.11 8.55 -3.68
C ASN A 6 12.45 7.82 -3.90
N ARG A 7 12.57 6.89 -4.86
CA ARG A 7 13.87 6.46 -5.37
C ARG A 7 14.63 7.67 -5.95
N ILE A 8 15.95 7.66 -5.81
CA ILE A 8 16.81 8.73 -6.35
C ILE A 8 17.01 8.46 -7.86
N PRO A 9 16.57 9.36 -8.76
CA PRO A 9 16.87 9.20 -10.18
C PRO A 9 18.34 9.42 -10.46
N ASN A 10 18.92 8.62 -11.35
CA ASN A 10 20.30 8.78 -11.81
C ASN A 10 20.52 10.16 -12.48
N GLU A 11 19.46 10.73 -13.05
CA GLU A 11 19.44 12.04 -13.71
C GLU A 11 19.37 13.21 -12.72
N GLY A 12 19.40 12.93 -11.41
CA GLY A 12 19.40 13.94 -10.35
C GLY A 12 18.01 14.41 -9.90
N TYR A 13 17.99 15.18 -8.81
CA TYR A 13 16.77 15.50 -8.06
C TYR A 13 15.95 16.66 -8.61
N GLN A 14 16.49 17.46 -9.54
CA GLN A 14 15.77 18.61 -10.09
C GLN A 14 14.65 18.15 -11.02
N THR A 15 13.40 18.50 -10.68
CA THR A 15 12.24 18.15 -11.50
C THR A 15 12.34 18.77 -12.89
N LYS A 16 12.20 17.93 -13.92
CA LYS A 16 12.09 18.34 -15.32
C LYS A 16 11.04 17.50 -16.03
N ILE A 17 9.87 18.08 -16.26
CA ILE A 17 8.73 17.38 -16.85
C ILE A 17 9.09 16.81 -18.23
N GLY A 18 8.72 15.56 -18.47
CA GLY A 18 8.97 14.83 -19.71
C GLY A 18 10.37 14.22 -19.83
N ARG A 19 11.27 14.40 -18.85
CA ARG A 19 12.57 13.71 -18.88
C ARG A 19 12.39 12.21 -18.65
N GLU A 20 13.22 11.42 -19.30
CA GLU A 20 13.38 10.01 -18.97
C GLU A 20 14.07 9.89 -17.61
N LEU A 21 13.63 8.94 -16.80
CA LEU A 21 14.17 8.64 -15.48
C LEU A 21 14.66 7.19 -15.44
N THR A 22 15.80 6.99 -14.80
CA THR A 22 16.32 5.66 -14.45
C THR A 22 16.63 5.61 -12.96
N PHE A 23 16.50 4.43 -12.37
CA PHE A 23 16.72 4.20 -10.95
C PHE A 23 17.75 3.09 -10.77
N ASP A 24 18.68 3.29 -9.84
CA ASP A 24 19.49 2.21 -9.30
C ASP A 24 18.62 1.39 -8.34
N LEU A 25 18.31 0.15 -8.70
CA LEU A 25 17.44 -0.72 -7.91
C LEU A 25 18.13 -1.22 -6.64
N GLN A 26 19.46 -1.20 -6.60
CA GLN A 26 20.24 -1.58 -5.42
C GLN A 26 20.43 -0.42 -4.44
N ASN A 27 19.99 0.80 -4.81
CA ASN A 27 20.05 1.94 -3.92
C ASN A 27 18.78 2.05 -3.08
N THR A 28 18.88 1.63 -1.81
CA THR A 28 17.82 1.74 -0.80
C THR A 28 17.71 3.12 -0.16
N THR A 29 18.60 4.06 -0.48
CA THR A 29 18.55 5.42 0.10
C THR A 29 17.35 6.20 -0.46
N PRO A 30 16.41 6.63 0.38
CA PRO A 30 15.29 7.43 -0.09
C PRO A 30 15.70 8.86 -0.40
N SER A 31 15.28 9.35 -1.56
CA SER A 31 15.35 10.75 -1.95
C SER A 31 14.52 11.60 -0.99
N LYS A 32 14.97 12.82 -0.69
CA LYS A 32 14.19 13.84 0.03
C LYS A 32 13.05 14.44 -0.82
N HIS A 33 12.96 14.05 -2.09
CA HIS A 33 11.98 14.52 -3.07
C HIS A 33 11.04 13.39 -3.47
N LEU A 34 9.84 13.76 -3.90
CA LEU A 34 8.87 12.85 -4.48
C LEU A 34 8.82 13.09 -5.99
N PHE A 35 8.90 11.99 -6.74
CA PHE A 35 8.79 11.99 -8.19
C PHE A 35 7.45 11.39 -8.58
N PHE A 36 6.71 12.13 -9.41
CA PHE A 36 5.44 11.70 -9.98
C PHE A 36 5.76 11.28 -11.41
N CYS A 37 5.56 10.00 -11.71
CA CYS A 37 6.15 9.37 -12.87
C CYS A 37 5.10 8.64 -13.71
N LYS A 38 5.46 8.41 -14.97
CA LYS A 38 4.70 7.59 -15.92
C LYS A 38 5.61 6.55 -16.55
N ARG A 39 5.26 5.29 -16.36
CA ARG A 39 5.84 4.14 -17.05
C ARG A 39 5.26 4.00 -18.45
N SER A 40 6.13 3.81 -19.44
CA SER A 40 5.77 3.65 -20.84
C SER A 40 4.96 2.37 -21.09
N PRO A 41 4.15 2.31 -22.18
CA PRO A 41 3.38 1.11 -22.52
C PRO A 41 4.22 -0.11 -22.88
N ASP A 42 5.46 0.09 -23.34
CA ASP A 42 6.40 -0.98 -23.67
C ASP A 42 7.22 -1.47 -22.47
N ASN A 43 6.96 -0.94 -21.26
CA ASN A 43 7.57 -1.36 -20.00
C ASN A 43 9.08 -1.11 -19.92
N LYS A 44 9.62 -0.18 -20.72
CA LYS A 44 11.06 0.05 -20.81
C LYS A 44 11.53 1.37 -20.23
N LYS A 45 10.63 2.35 -20.08
CA LYS A 45 11.00 3.73 -19.77
C LYS A 45 10.08 4.34 -18.75
N TYR A 46 10.65 5.20 -17.92
CA TYR A 46 9.92 6.04 -16.99
C TYR A 46 10.11 7.50 -17.35
N PHE A 47 9.06 8.30 -17.21
CA PHE A 47 9.10 9.72 -17.49
C PHE A 47 8.61 10.52 -16.28
N GLU A 48 9.24 11.65 -16.00
CA GLU A 48 8.78 12.56 -14.96
C GLU A 48 7.54 13.32 -15.43
N GLU A 49 6.41 13.08 -14.78
CA GLU A 49 5.09 13.64 -15.13
C GLU A 49 4.79 14.92 -14.32
N GLY A 50 5.28 14.98 -13.08
CA GLY A 50 4.99 16.06 -12.13
C GLY A 50 3.58 15.97 -11.53
N SER A 51 3.41 16.52 -10.31
CA SER A 51 2.18 16.30 -9.54
C SER A 51 0.92 16.87 -10.18
N ALA A 52 1.00 18.01 -10.86
CA ALA A 52 -0.16 18.65 -11.47
C ALA A 52 -0.75 17.79 -12.61
N SER A 53 0.08 17.39 -13.59
CA SER A 53 -0.36 16.53 -14.69
C SER A 53 -0.82 15.16 -14.18
N PHE A 54 -0.11 14.62 -13.20
CA PHE A 54 -0.47 13.36 -12.55
C PHE A 54 -1.89 13.38 -11.95
N PHE A 55 -2.22 14.40 -11.14
CA PHE A 55 -3.54 14.50 -10.53
C PHE A 55 -4.64 14.82 -11.57
N THR A 56 -4.33 15.63 -12.59
CA THR A 56 -5.26 15.89 -13.70
C THR A 56 -5.60 14.60 -14.45
N GLN A 57 -4.62 13.73 -14.73
CA GLN A 57 -4.87 12.43 -15.37
C GLN A 57 -5.75 11.53 -14.50
N LEU A 58 -5.54 11.50 -13.18
CA LEU A 58 -6.40 10.74 -12.27
C LEU A 58 -7.82 11.32 -12.17
N LYS A 59 -7.98 12.64 -12.21
CA LYS A 59 -9.29 13.30 -12.26
C LYS A 59 -10.06 12.96 -13.53
N ALA A 60 -9.37 12.86 -14.66
CA ALA A 60 -9.94 12.60 -15.97
C ALA A 60 -10.41 11.14 -16.18
N LEU A 61 -10.14 10.22 -15.24
CA LEU A 61 -10.70 8.87 -15.26
C LEU A 61 -12.24 8.91 -15.28
N SER A 62 -12.89 7.80 -15.66
CA SER A 62 -14.36 7.71 -15.61
C SER A 62 -14.89 8.00 -14.21
N GLU A 63 -16.09 8.58 -14.07
CA GLU A 63 -16.69 8.92 -12.77
C GLU A 63 -16.82 7.72 -11.82
N LYS A 64 -16.99 6.51 -12.39
CA LYS A 64 -17.12 5.27 -11.62
C LYS A 64 -15.78 4.73 -11.14
N THR A 65 -14.68 5.10 -11.79
CA THR A 65 -13.33 4.65 -11.47
C THR A 65 -12.81 5.34 -10.22
N GLN A 66 -12.42 4.53 -9.24
CA GLN A 66 -11.77 4.96 -8.00
C GLN A 66 -10.26 4.76 -8.11
N VAL A 67 -9.48 5.50 -7.32
CA VAL A 67 -8.03 5.30 -7.25
C VAL A 67 -7.72 4.30 -6.14
N LEU A 68 -6.88 3.30 -6.43
CA LEU A 68 -6.32 2.39 -5.45
C LEU A 68 -4.81 2.60 -5.39
N LEU A 69 -4.35 3.24 -4.31
CA LEU A 69 -2.92 3.38 -4.05
C LEU A 69 -2.38 2.02 -3.58
N TYR A 70 -1.32 1.52 -4.22
CA TYR A 70 -0.68 0.26 -3.85
C TYR A 70 0.72 0.53 -3.28
N ILE A 71 0.92 0.21 -2.00
CA ILE A 71 2.21 0.29 -1.32
C ILE A 71 2.74 -1.14 -1.19
N HIS A 72 3.82 -1.44 -1.88
CA HIS A 72 4.43 -2.77 -1.92
C HIS A 72 5.15 -3.14 -0.61
N GLY A 73 5.48 -4.43 -0.48
CA GLY A 73 6.22 -4.99 0.64
C GLY A 73 7.74 -4.92 0.48
N PHE A 74 8.41 -5.63 1.38
CA PHE A 74 9.85 -5.85 1.43
C PHE A 74 10.34 -6.62 0.20
N ASN A 75 11.54 -6.29 -0.30
CA ASN A 75 12.21 -7.02 -1.38
C ASN A 75 11.30 -7.20 -2.61
N ASN A 76 10.73 -6.07 -3.06
CA ASN A 76 9.98 -5.97 -4.30
C ASN A 76 10.64 -4.91 -5.17
N THR A 77 11.00 -5.27 -6.41
CA THR A 77 11.58 -4.32 -7.36
C THR A 77 10.59 -3.96 -8.47
N ASP A 78 10.85 -2.84 -9.14
CA ASP A 78 9.93 -2.15 -10.04
C ASP A 78 9.28 -3.09 -11.08
N GLU A 79 10.07 -3.57 -12.05
CA GLU A 79 9.57 -4.37 -13.19
C GLU A 79 9.35 -5.85 -12.84
N ALA A 80 10.09 -6.38 -11.85
CA ALA A 80 9.99 -7.78 -11.48
C ALA A 80 8.72 -8.06 -10.67
N ASP A 81 8.34 -7.14 -9.77
CA ASP A 81 7.28 -7.39 -8.80
C ASP A 81 6.22 -6.30 -8.78
N ILE A 82 6.62 -5.03 -8.59
CA ILE A 82 5.69 -3.96 -8.22
C ILE A 82 4.70 -3.67 -9.35
N PHE A 83 5.19 -3.46 -10.57
CA PHE A 83 4.33 -3.18 -11.72
C PHE A 83 3.47 -4.39 -12.13
N PRO A 84 4.00 -5.62 -12.22
CA PRO A 84 3.18 -6.81 -12.43
C PRO A 84 2.08 -6.98 -11.40
N ASN A 85 2.38 -6.83 -10.10
CA ASN A 85 1.40 -6.96 -9.02
C ASN A 85 0.32 -5.87 -9.09
N ALA A 86 0.70 -4.63 -9.41
CA ALA A 86 -0.24 -3.53 -9.57
C ALA A 86 -1.19 -3.74 -10.76
N LEU A 87 -0.66 -4.23 -11.89
CA LEU A 87 -1.45 -4.57 -13.08
C LEU A 87 -2.40 -5.73 -12.78
N ALA A 88 -1.90 -6.80 -12.16
CA ALA A 88 -2.71 -7.94 -11.77
C ALA A 88 -3.84 -7.54 -10.81
N LEU A 89 -3.55 -6.66 -9.83
CA LEU A 89 -4.55 -6.13 -8.91
C LEU A 89 -5.63 -5.32 -9.63
N GLU A 90 -5.23 -4.43 -10.55
CA GLU A 90 -6.16 -3.64 -11.37
C GLU A 90 -7.07 -4.55 -12.21
N GLU A 91 -6.47 -5.49 -12.93
CA GLU A 91 -7.18 -6.43 -13.80
C GLU A 91 -8.16 -7.30 -13.01
N GLN A 92 -7.69 -7.96 -11.94
CA GLN A 92 -8.49 -8.91 -11.18
C GLN A 92 -9.68 -8.22 -10.48
N ILE A 93 -9.49 -7.03 -9.90
CA ILE A 93 -10.58 -6.25 -9.29
C ILE A 93 -11.60 -5.82 -10.34
N ASN A 94 -11.13 -5.31 -11.49
CA ASN A 94 -12.01 -4.81 -12.55
C ASN A 94 -12.77 -5.95 -13.24
N GLN A 95 -12.12 -7.10 -13.45
CA GLN A 95 -12.74 -8.31 -13.96
C GLN A 95 -13.86 -8.79 -13.03
N TYR A 96 -13.58 -8.88 -11.73
CA TYR A 96 -14.61 -9.26 -10.75
C TYR A 96 -15.76 -8.25 -10.71
N ALA A 97 -15.46 -6.96 -10.74
CA ALA A 97 -16.46 -5.91 -10.69
C ALA A 97 -17.30 -5.79 -11.98
N ASN A 98 -16.83 -6.42 -13.07
CA ASN A 98 -17.33 -6.28 -14.44
C ASN A 98 -17.43 -4.81 -14.90
N GLN A 99 -16.43 -4.00 -14.53
CA GLN A 99 -16.30 -2.59 -14.89
C GLN A 99 -14.90 -2.07 -14.51
N GLU A 100 -14.50 -0.91 -15.03
CA GLU A 100 -13.30 -0.16 -14.61
C GLU A 100 -13.49 0.49 -13.22
N LEU A 101 -13.68 -0.35 -12.20
CA LEU A 101 -13.93 0.06 -10.81
C LEU A 101 -12.73 0.78 -10.20
N VAL A 102 -11.51 0.34 -10.51
CA VAL A 102 -10.28 0.89 -9.95
C VAL A 102 -9.24 1.23 -11.02
N LYS A 103 -8.46 2.26 -10.72
CA LYS A 103 -7.15 2.51 -11.29
C LYS A 103 -6.09 2.37 -10.21
N VAL A 104 -5.18 1.42 -10.37
CA VAL A 104 -4.11 1.15 -9.41
C VAL A 104 -2.92 2.07 -9.68
N VAL A 105 -2.43 2.70 -8.62
CA VAL A 105 -1.29 3.61 -8.66
C VAL A 105 -0.25 3.11 -7.65
N PRO A 106 0.88 2.55 -8.11
CA PRO A 106 1.97 2.16 -7.22
C PRO A 106 2.58 3.37 -6.51
N ILE A 107 2.84 3.20 -5.22
CA ILE A 107 3.66 4.07 -4.39
C ILE A 107 4.92 3.28 -4.05
N ILE A 108 6.01 3.65 -4.71
CA ILE A 108 7.26 2.89 -4.73
C ILE A 108 8.25 3.54 -3.77
N TRP A 109 8.59 2.81 -2.71
CA TRP A 109 9.69 3.15 -1.82
C TRP A 109 10.92 2.32 -2.19
N PRO A 110 12.15 2.78 -1.90
CA PRO A 110 13.34 2.04 -2.27
C PRO A 110 13.43 0.76 -1.45
N CYS A 111 13.42 -0.37 -2.16
CA CYS A 111 13.86 -1.67 -1.70
C CYS A 111 15.03 -2.14 -2.55
N ASP A 112 15.92 -2.95 -1.98
CA ASP A 112 16.85 -3.80 -2.73
C ASP A 112 16.38 -5.26 -2.71
N ASP A 113 17.00 -6.06 -3.59
CA ASP A 113 16.79 -7.48 -3.72
C ASP A 113 18.14 -8.22 -3.71
N ASP A 114 18.85 -8.09 -2.58
CA ASP A 114 20.11 -8.79 -2.37
C ASP A 114 19.88 -10.31 -2.18
N SER A 115 20.98 -11.07 -2.23
CA SER A 115 20.96 -12.54 -2.18
C SER A 115 20.21 -13.07 -0.95
N ALA A 116 19.54 -14.23 -1.06
CA ALA A 116 18.84 -14.87 0.06
C ALA A 116 19.73 -15.15 1.30
N LEU A 117 21.06 -15.09 1.16
CA LEU A 117 22.03 -15.16 2.27
C LEU A 117 22.15 -13.87 3.09
N ALA A 118 21.72 -12.73 2.55
CA ALA A 118 21.74 -11.40 3.16
C ALA A 118 20.36 -10.95 3.70
N PHE A 119 19.33 -11.78 3.59
CA PHE A 119 17.93 -11.47 3.92
C PHE A 119 17.70 -10.67 5.23
N ILE A 120 18.49 -10.91 6.29
CA ILE A 120 18.36 -10.18 7.56
C ILE A 120 18.89 -8.74 7.43
N ASP A 121 20.01 -8.56 6.75
CA ASP A 121 20.61 -7.25 6.52
C ASP A 121 19.70 -6.44 5.56
N ASP A 122 19.25 -7.04 4.45
CA ASP A 122 18.26 -6.46 3.53
C ASP A 122 17.01 -6.01 4.29
N TYR A 123 16.49 -6.86 5.19
CA TYR A 123 15.33 -6.52 6.00
C TYR A 123 15.55 -5.27 6.87
N TRP A 124 16.75 -5.07 7.43
CA TRP A 124 17.04 -3.86 8.20
C TRP A 124 17.21 -2.63 7.32
N ASP A 125 17.86 -2.75 6.16
CA ASP A 125 18.04 -1.63 5.25
C ASP A 125 16.71 -1.18 4.64
N ASP A 126 15.88 -2.12 4.19
CA ASP A 126 14.50 -1.86 3.77
C ASP A 126 13.66 -1.28 4.92
N GLN A 127 13.83 -1.76 6.15
CA GLN A 127 13.12 -1.21 7.30
C GLN A 127 13.49 0.27 7.52
N HIS A 128 14.77 0.63 7.43
CA HIS A 128 15.21 2.01 7.51
C HIS A 128 14.69 2.85 6.33
N ALA A 129 14.72 2.31 5.12
CA ALA A 129 14.21 2.95 3.92
C ALA A 129 12.70 3.19 4.03
N ALA A 130 11.92 2.24 4.55
CA ALA A 130 10.49 2.35 4.79
C ALA A 130 10.17 3.45 5.81
N ASP A 131 10.91 3.50 6.93
CA ASP A 131 10.76 4.54 7.95
C ASP A 131 11.07 5.93 7.41
N ALA A 132 12.16 6.07 6.65
CA ALA A 132 12.55 7.33 6.04
C ALA A 132 11.62 7.76 4.90
N SER A 133 11.12 6.80 4.11
CA SER A 133 10.15 7.04 3.04
C SER A 133 8.80 7.49 3.58
N GLY A 134 8.32 6.88 4.66
CA GLY A 134 7.10 7.30 5.35
C GLY A 134 7.12 8.78 5.74
N LYS A 135 8.27 9.26 6.26
CA LYS A 135 8.47 10.68 6.60
C LYS A 135 8.33 11.65 5.43
N LEU A 136 8.36 11.16 4.19
CA LEU A 136 8.29 11.98 2.99
C LEU A 136 6.97 11.82 2.24
N PHE A 137 6.39 10.62 2.25
CA PHE A 137 5.13 10.36 1.54
C PHE A 137 3.95 11.14 2.10
N TYR A 138 3.99 11.69 3.31
CA TYR A 138 2.91 12.59 3.76
C TYR A 138 2.80 13.84 2.84
N ARG A 139 3.90 14.25 2.20
CA ARG A 139 3.93 15.33 1.21
C ARG A 139 3.18 14.99 -0.08
N LEU A 140 3.00 13.70 -0.42
CA LEU A 140 2.14 13.27 -1.52
C LEU A 140 0.70 13.70 -1.26
N PHE A 141 0.18 13.34 -0.09
CA PHE A 141 -1.17 13.74 0.34
C PHE A 141 -1.27 15.26 0.49
N GLY A 142 -0.19 15.93 0.89
CA GLY A 142 -0.17 17.38 1.05
C GLY A 142 -0.30 18.09 -0.29
N LYS A 143 0.42 17.60 -1.31
CA LYS A 143 0.29 18.05 -2.70
C LYS A 143 -1.11 17.78 -3.24
N PHE A 144 -1.69 16.60 -2.97
CA PHE A 144 -3.05 16.27 -3.40
C PHE A 144 -4.10 17.19 -2.78
N VAL A 145 -4.07 17.38 -1.45
CA VAL A 145 -5.00 18.27 -0.73
C VAL A 145 -4.85 19.71 -1.22
N SER A 146 -3.62 20.19 -1.42
CA SER A 146 -3.38 21.54 -1.96
C SER A 146 -3.94 21.70 -3.37
N TRP A 147 -3.73 20.71 -4.24
CA TRP A 147 -4.26 20.73 -5.61
C TRP A 147 -5.80 20.67 -5.63
N GLN A 148 -6.40 19.84 -4.77
CA GLN A 148 -7.86 19.78 -4.64
C GLN A 148 -8.45 21.12 -4.15
N LYS A 149 -7.80 21.79 -3.19
CA LYS A 149 -8.22 23.13 -2.75
C LYS A 149 -8.19 24.17 -3.88
N GLN A 150 -7.15 24.15 -4.72
CA GLN A 150 -7.05 25.03 -5.89
C GLN A 150 -8.17 24.77 -6.90
N LEU A 151 -8.48 23.50 -7.15
CA LEU A 151 -9.58 23.09 -8.01
C LEU A 151 -10.96 23.57 -7.51
N VAL A 152 -11.23 23.44 -6.21
CA VAL A 152 -12.47 23.96 -5.60
C VAL A 152 -12.59 25.48 -5.80
N GLN A 153 -11.49 26.22 -5.62
CA GLN A 153 -11.48 27.68 -5.86
C GLN A 153 -11.78 28.06 -7.31
N GLN A 154 -11.57 27.14 -8.26
CA GLN A 154 -11.86 27.32 -9.68
C GLN A 154 -13.25 26.78 -10.07
N GLY A 155 -14.04 26.27 -9.11
CA GLY A 155 -15.35 25.67 -9.36
C GLY A 155 -15.29 24.28 -10.00
N ASP A 156 -14.14 23.60 -9.97
CA ASP A 156 -13.94 22.29 -10.61
C ASP A 156 -13.63 21.19 -9.58
N GLU A 157 -14.65 20.73 -8.85
CA GLU A 157 -14.47 19.77 -7.76
C GLU A 157 -13.98 18.39 -8.22
N CYS A 158 -13.02 17.81 -7.49
CA CYS A 158 -12.58 16.43 -7.69
C CYS A 158 -13.30 15.50 -6.71
N HIS A 159 -14.19 14.65 -7.22
CA HIS A 159 -14.94 13.66 -6.43
C HIS A 159 -14.34 12.24 -6.49
N LYS A 160 -13.11 12.09 -6.99
CA LYS A 160 -12.45 10.79 -7.05
C LYS A 160 -12.27 10.23 -5.65
N ARG A 161 -12.70 8.98 -5.47
CA ARG A 161 -12.55 8.26 -4.21
C ARG A 161 -11.21 7.54 -4.22
N ILE A 162 -10.49 7.64 -3.12
CA ILE A 162 -9.17 7.03 -2.93
C ILE A 162 -9.31 5.86 -1.97
N ASN A 163 -8.67 4.75 -2.31
CA ASN A 163 -8.47 3.58 -1.46
C ASN A 163 -6.97 3.35 -1.36
N VAL A 164 -6.52 2.64 -0.32
CA VAL A 164 -5.12 2.23 -0.17
C VAL A 164 -5.05 0.74 0.15
N LEU A 165 -4.11 0.06 -0.50
CA LEU A 165 -3.66 -1.28 -0.15
C LEU A 165 -2.19 -1.18 0.24
N ALA A 166 -1.88 -1.59 1.46
CA ALA A 166 -0.52 -1.70 1.94
C ALA A 166 -0.21 -3.18 2.23
N HIS A 167 0.87 -3.67 1.64
CA HIS A 167 1.29 -5.07 1.78
C HIS A 167 2.55 -5.16 2.64
N SER A 168 2.58 -6.08 3.60
CA SER A 168 3.77 -6.39 4.39
C SER A 168 4.39 -5.14 5.03
N MET A 169 5.69 -4.90 4.81
CA MET A 169 6.42 -3.72 5.27
C MET A 169 5.89 -2.39 4.70
N GLY A 170 5.13 -2.42 3.59
CA GLY A 170 4.39 -1.26 3.09
C GLY A 170 3.38 -0.69 4.11
N ASN A 171 2.91 -1.52 5.06
CA ASN A 171 2.07 -1.05 6.17
C ASN A 171 2.84 -0.12 7.12
N ARG A 172 4.14 -0.35 7.29
CA ARG A 172 5.03 0.53 8.05
C ARG A 172 5.22 1.87 7.34
N VAL A 173 5.37 1.85 6.00
CA VAL A 173 5.41 3.08 5.19
C VAL A 173 4.13 3.88 5.35
N LEU A 174 2.95 3.25 5.23
CA LEU A 174 1.66 3.91 5.41
C LEU A 174 1.48 4.47 6.83
N MET A 175 1.80 3.67 7.86
CA MET A 175 1.72 4.07 9.26
C MET A 175 2.58 5.31 9.52
N ASN A 176 3.86 5.27 9.14
CA ASN A 176 4.77 6.40 9.32
C ASN A 176 4.35 7.62 8.50
N THR A 177 3.79 7.42 7.30
CA THR A 177 3.27 8.50 6.47
C THR A 177 2.18 9.29 7.18
N LEU A 178 1.19 8.61 7.75
CA LEU A 178 0.07 9.27 8.42
C LEU A 178 0.45 9.79 9.82
N TYR A 179 1.38 9.13 10.50
CA TYR A 179 1.95 9.61 11.76
C TYR A 179 2.73 10.92 11.57
N GLU A 180 3.56 11.02 10.53
CA GLU A 180 4.31 12.25 10.24
C GLU A 180 3.40 13.35 9.67
N TRP A 181 2.34 13.01 8.94
CA TRP A 181 1.26 13.96 8.66
C TRP A 181 0.72 14.54 9.96
N ALA A 182 0.37 13.67 10.92
CA ALA A 182 -0.29 14.08 12.14
C ALA A 182 0.58 15.05 12.95
N LYS A 183 1.87 14.74 13.06
CA LYS A 183 2.87 15.60 13.68
C LYS A 183 3.03 16.94 12.95
N ALA A 184 2.98 16.94 11.62
CA ALA A 184 3.25 18.13 10.82
C ALA A 184 2.02 19.05 10.63
N GLN A 185 0.80 18.50 10.66
CA GLN A 185 -0.42 19.20 10.25
C GLN A 185 -1.59 19.07 11.25
N GLY A 186 -1.46 18.28 12.33
CA GLY A 186 -2.54 18.02 13.29
C GLY A 186 -3.38 16.81 12.89
N ASP A 187 -4.70 16.90 12.94
CA ASP A 187 -5.55 15.75 12.65
C ASP A 187 -5.40 15.25 11.19
N VAL A 188 -5.43 13.93 11.02
CA VAL A 188 -5.38 13.31 9.69
C VAL A 188 -6.79 13.32 9.09
N PRO A 189 -7.01 13.94 7.92
CA PRO A 189 -8.32 13.95 7.31
C PRO A 189 -8.73 12.56 6.84
N GLN A 190 -10.03 12.36 6.60
CA GLN A 190 -10.53 11.10 6.03
C GLN A 190 -10.16 11.00 4.54
N LEU A 191 -8.93 10.58 4.27
CA LEU A 191 -8.33 10.43 2.94
C LEU A 191 -8.88 9.22 2.17
N PHE A 192 -9.13 8.12 2.88
CA PHE A 192 -9.41 6.83 2.26
C PHE A 192 -10.85 6.38 2.49
N ARG A 193 -11.47 5.86 1.42
CA ARG A 193 -12.72 5.10 1.55
C ARG A 193 -12.47 3.73 2.17
N ASN A 194 -11.40 3.06 1.75
CA ASN A 194 -10.96 1.79 2.34
C ASN A 194 -9.44 1.80 2.49
N ALA A 195 -8.95 1.30 3.62
CA ALA A 195 -7.56 0.93 3.84
C ALA A 195 -7.47 -0.59 4.03
N PHE A 196 -6.79 -1.27 3.10
CA PHE A 196 -6.56 -2.71 3.12
C PHE A 196 -5.13 -2.98 3.60
N LEU A 197 -5.00 -3.57 4.79
CA LEU A 197 -3.72 -3.93 5.41
C LEU A 197 -3.52 -5.43 5.23
N ILE A 198 -2.63 -5.82 4.32
CA ILE A 198 -2.44 -7.23 3.94
C ILE A 198 -1.10 -7.72 4.47
N ALA A 199 -1.11 -8.84 5.18
CA ALA A 199 0.10 -9.46 5.73
C ALA A 199 0.99 -8.44 6.48
N ALA A 200 0.37 -7.49 7.19
CA ALA A 200 1.01 -6.30 7.72
C ALA A 200 2.18 -6.59 8.69
N ASP A 201 3.38 -6.11 8.33
CA ASP A 201 4.59 -6.19 9.17
C ASP A 201 4.71 -4.97 10.08
N ILE A 202 3.72 -4.84 10.97
CA ILE A 202 3.68 -3.89 12.10
C ILE A 202 3.17 -4.64 13.33
N GLU A 203 3.36 -4.07 14.51
CA GLU A 203 2.85 -4.59 15.78
C GLU A 203 1.31 -4.76 15.73
N ASN A 204 0.77 -5.82 16.35
CA ASN A 204 -0.66 -6.12 16.26
C ASN A 204 -1.55 -5.25 17.16
N GLU A 205 -0.95 -4.46 18.03
CA GLU A 205 -1.52 -3.36 18.78
C GLU A 205 -1.39 -2.00 18.05
N ALA A 206 -0.65 -1.91 16.94
CA ALA A 206 -0.25 -0.63 16.33
C ALA A 206 -1.42 0.26 15.90
N LEU A 207 -2.62 -0.29 15.71
CA LEU A 207 -3.82 0.47 15.33
C LEU A 207 -4.61 1.01 16.54
N GLU A 208 -4.25 0.62 17.76
CA GLU A 208 -4.91 1.06 18.99
C GLU A 208 -4.74 2.57 19.22
N LYS A 209 -5.63 3.15 20.03
CA LYS A 209 -5.57 4.57 20.37
C LYS A 209 -4.27 4.88 21.12
N GLY A 210 -3.56 5.92 20.66
CA GLY A 210 -2.25 6.33 21.20
C GLY A 210 -1.06 5.75 20.43
N GLU A 211 -1.28 4.71 19.62
CA GLU A 211 -0.24 4.10 18.78
C GLU A 211 -0.10 4.82 17.44
N LYS A 212 1.07 4.67 16.80
CA LYS A 212 1.37 5.34 15.51
C LYS A 212 0.35 5.01 14.41
N GLY A 213 -0.12 3.76 14.37
CA GLY A 213 -1.06 3.27 13.37
C GLY A 213 -2.51 3.71 13.61
N GLN A 214 -2.84 4.35 14.74
CA GLN A 214 -4.15 4.95 14.95
C GLN A 214 -4.56 5.86 13.77
N HIS A 215 -3.59 6.57 13.19
CA HIS A 215 -3.85 7.48 12.08
C HIS A 215 -4.28 6.79 10.78
N ILE A 216 -3.93 5.51 10.58
CA ILE A 216 -4.52 4.69 9.51
C ILE A 216 -6.02 4.56 9.76
N VAL A 217 -6.40 4.25 10.99
CA VAL A 217 -7.80 4.14 11.40
C VAL A 217 -8.51 5.47 11.21
N ASP A 218 -7.94 6.58 11.65
CA ASP A 218 -8.56 7.90 11.53
C ASP A 218 -8.77 8.33 10.07
N SER A 219 -7.78 8.07 9.21
CA SER A 219 -7.79 8.47 7.80
C SER A 219 -8.75 7.68 6.91
N ALA A 220 -9.28 6.55 7.37
CA ALA A 220 -10.09 5.66 6.55
C ALA A 220 -11.55 5.55 7.03
N ARG A 221 -12.47 5.38 6.08
CA ARG A 221 -13.87 5.01 6.38
C ARG A 221 -13.99 3.56 6.80
N ASN A 222 -13.28 2.64 6.15
CA ASN A 222 -13.16 1.24 6.54
C ASN A 222 -11.68 0.85 6.60
N VAL A 223 -11.27 0.11 7.62
CA VAL A 223 -9.95 -0.53 7.70
C VAL A 223 -10.17 -2.04 7.72
N VAL A 224 -9.53 -2.76 6.81
CA VAL A 224 -9.64 -4.22 6.70
C VAL A 224 -8.25 -4.81 6.82
N ILE A 225 -8.04 -5.60 7.87
CA ILE A 225 -6.82 -6.36 8.11
C ILE A 225 -7.02 -7.73 7.50
N TYR A 226 -6.15 -8.15 6.58
CA TYR A 226 -6.08 -9.53 6.12
C TYR A 226 -4.85 -10.16 6.75
N TYR A 227 -5.03 -11.24 7.48
CA TYR A 227 -3.95 -11.92 8.18
C TYR A 227 -3.97 -13.43 7.91
N ALA A 228 -2.82 -14.07 8.08
CA ALA A 228 -2.70 -15.52 8.07
C ALA A 228 -1.61 -15.97 9.07
N ASN A 229 -1.97 -16.86 10.00
CA ASN A 229 -1.07 -17.43 10.99
C ASN A 229 0.00 -18.33 10.36
N ASP A 230 -0.31 -18.94 9.21
CA ASP A 230 0.56 -19.85 8.47
C ASP A 230 1.45 -19.15 7.41
N ASP A 231 1.52 -17.81 7.46
CA ASP A 231 2.45 -17.01 6.67
C ASP A 231 3.90 -17.23 7.12
N LEU A 232 4.68 -17.92 6.29
CA LEU A 232 6.05 -18.33 6.60
C LEU A 232 7.10 -17.22 6.37
N ALA A 233 6.71 -16.07 5.79
CA ALA A 233 7.60 -14.91 5.69
C ALA A 233 7.68 -14.10 7.00
N MET A 234 6.61 -14.15 7.81
CA MET A 234 6.50 -13.37 9.06
C MET A 234 7.39 -13.85 10.22
N PRO A 235 7.71 -15.16 10.38
CA PRO A 235 8.74 -15.61 11.32
C PRO A 235 10.11 -14.97 11.07
N ALA A 236 10.46 -14.68 9.82
CA ALA A 236 11.73 -14.03 9.48
C ALA A 236 11.78 -12.58 9.98
N SER A 237 10.65 -11.86 9.92
CA SER A 237 10.55 -10.51 10.51
C SER A 237 10.71 -10.54 12.03
N LYS A 238 10.15 -11.55 12.72
CA LYS A 238 10.37 -11.74 14.16
C LYS A 238 11.83 -11.99 14.49
N VAL A 239 12.51 -12.86 13.75
CA VAL A 239 13.94 -13.16 13.96
C VAL A 239 14.79 -11.90 13.77
N ALA A 240 14.54 -11.12 12.71
CA ALA A 240 15.26 -9.88 12.46
C ALA A 240 15.02 -8.81 13.54
N ASN A 241 13.82 -8.78 14.15
CA ASN A 241 13.48 -7.84 15.21
C ASN A 241 13.83 -8.32 16.65
N LEU A 242 14.27 -9.56 16.84
CA LEU A 242 14.77 -10.04 18.15
C LEU A 242 15.94 -9.20 18.67
N LYS A 243 16.80 -8.67 17.78
CA LYS A 243 17.86 -7.72 18.16
C LYS A 243 17.32 -6.43 18.79
N ASN A 244 16.10 -6.02 18.41
CA ASN A 244 15.41 -4.82 18.91
C ASN A 244 14.50 -5.11 20.12
N LYS A 245 14.48 -6.35 20.65
CA LYS A 245 13.66 -6.79 21.80
C LYS A 245 12.14 -6.61 21.63
N THR A 246 11.64 -6.46 20.41
CA THR A 246 10.20 -6.43 20.13
C THR A 246 9.66 -7.86 20.09
N LEU A 247 9.03 -8.29 21.20
CA LEU A 247 8.35 -9.58 21.34
C LEU A 247 6.88 -9.55 20.89
N SER A 248 6.42 -8.41 20.36
CA SER A 248 5.05 -8.22 19.88
C SER A 248 4.74 -9.15 18.71
N ARG A 249 3.46 -9.55 18.62
CA ARG A 249 2.96 -10.28 17.47
C ARG A 249 2.78 -9.31 16.30
N ARG A 250 2.73 -9.86 15.09
CA ARG A 250 2.59 -9.07 13.87
C ARG A 250 1.15 -9.07 13.41
N LEU A 251 0.64 -7.90 13.06
CA LEU A 251 -0.75 -7.69 12.67
C LEU A 251 -1.16 -8.59 11.49
N GLY A 252 -0.26 -8.76 10.52
CA GLY A 252 -0.45 -9.64 9.36
C GLY A 252 -0.45 -11.13 9.66
N MET A 253 0.00 -11.53 10.84
CA MET A 253 0.06 -12.93 11.22
C MET A 253 -1.14 -13.31 12.11
N THR A 254 -1.52 -12.45 13.05
CA THR A 254 -2.51 -12.81 14.09
C THR A 254 -3.79 -11.98 14.06
N GLY A 255 -3.91 -11.01 13.15
CA GLY A 255 -4.90 -9.95 13.27
C GLY A 255 -4.61 -9.03 14.46
N ALA A 256 -5.55 -8.17 14.82
CA ALA A 256 -5.39 -7.22 15.92
C ALA A 256 -5.37 -7.92 17.28
N GLU A 257 -4.49 -7.50 18.20
CA GLU A 257 -4.40 -8.13 19.54
C GLU A 257 -5.73 -8.06 20.30
N ASN A 258 -6.45 -6.94 20.20
CA ASN A 258 -7.79 -6.80 20.77
C ASN A 258 -8.68 -5.90 19.91
N LEU A 259 -9.53 -6.54 19.10
CA LEU A 259 -10.46 -5.87 18.20
C LEU A 259 -11.47 -4.94 18.92
N ASN A 260 -11.74 -5.15 20.22
CA ASN A 260 -12.65 -4.29 21.01
C ASN A 260 -12.04 -2.93 21.35
N LYS A 261 -10.72 -2.79 21.32
CA LYS A 261 -10.05 -1.49 21.48
C LYS A 261 -10.05 -0.67 20.19
N LEU A 262 -10.40 -1.29 19.06
CA LEU A 262 -10.46 -0.65 17.76
C LEU A 262 -11.88 -0.16 17.44
N PRO A 263 -12.05 0.97 16.73
CA PRO A 263 -13.35 1.45 16.27
C PRO A 263 -14.11 0.43 15.44
N LYS A 264 -15.46 0.50 15.43
CA LYS A 264 -16.35 -0.42 14.69
C LYS A 264 -16.12 -0.48 13.17
N LYS A 265 -15.35 0.46 12.62
CA LYS A 265 -14.95 0.52 11.21
C LYS A 265 -13.70 -0.32 10.87
N VAL A 266 -13.13 -1.00 11.87
CA VAL A 266 -12.00 -1.93 11.69
C VAL A 266 -12.53 -3.36 11.67
N TYR A 267 -12.16 -4.07 10.62
CA TYR A 267 -12.50 -5.46 10.33
C TYR A 267 -11.21 -6.26 10.20
N GLN A 268 -11.23 -7.53 10.58
CA GLN A 268 -10.14 -8.48 10.36
C GLN A 268 -10.67 -9.72 9.65
N VAL A 269 -9.86 -10.21 8.72
CA VAL A 269 -10.19 -11.29 7.80
C VAL A 269 -9.11 -12.34 7.92
N ASP A 270 -9.49 -13.51 8.38
CA ASP A 270 -8.61 -14.66 8.47
C ASP A 270 -8.50 -15.34 7.10
N CYS A 271 -7.26 -15.49 6.63
CA CYS A 271 -6.92 -16.03 5.33
C CYS A 271 -6.25 -17.42 5.40
N ASP A 272 -6.14 -18.04 6.58
CA ASP A 272 -5.42 -19.32 6.79
C ASP A 272 -5.91 -20.42 5.86
N ASN A 273 -7.23 -20.49 5.62
CA ASN A 273 -7.86 -21.54 4.82
C ASN A 273 -7.35 -21.62 3.37
N PHE A 274 -6.77 -20.55 2.83
CA PHE A 274 -6.31 -20.52 1.44
C PHE A 274 -4.92 -19.94 1.23
N ASN A 275 -4.29 -19.36 2.26
CA ASN A 275 -3.02 -18.68 2.14
C ASN A 275 -1.96 -19.53 1.40
N ASN A 276 -1.60 -20.67 1.98
CA ASN A 276 -0.63 -21.61 1.40
C ASN A 276 -1.16 -22.37 0.18
N THR A 277 -2.48 -22.35 -0.05
CA THR A 277 -3.04 -22.85 -1.31
C THR A 277 -2.71 -21.90 -2.45
N ILE A 278 -2.90 -20.59 -2.27
CA ILE A 278 -2.63 -19.57 -3.28
C ILE A 278 -1.12 -19.39 -3.51
N ASP A 279 -0.36 -19.18 -2.43
CA ASP A 279 1.06 -18.82 -2.48
C ASP A 279 1.92 -19.85 -1.74
N LYS A 280 2.17 -20.99 -2.36
CA LYS A 280 3.09 -21.99 -1.79
C LYS A 280 4.54 -21.73 -2.25
N PRO A 281 5.55 -21.81 -1.37
CA PRO A 281 5.48 -22.07 0.08
C PRO A 281 5.46 -20.80 0.95
N LYS A 282 5.50 -19.59 0.38
CA LYS A 282 5.71 -18.36 1.17
C LYS A 282 4.49 -17.96 1.99
N GLY A 283 3.30 -18.08 1.42
CA GLY A 283 2.04 -17.70 2.05
C GLY A 283 1.95 -16.20 2.36
N HIS A 284 2.44 -15.33 1.47
CA HIS A 284 2.63 -13.91 1.78
C HIS A 284 1.99 -12.95 0.77
N THR A 285 1.73 -13.41 -0.45
CA THR A 285 1.01 -12.63 -1.49
C THR A 285 -0.33 -13.27 -1.85
N TYR A 286 -1.00 -13.89 -0.89
CA TYR A 286 -2.28 -14.59 -1.05
C TYR A 286 -3.45 -13.70 -1.50
N PHE A 287 -3.23 -12.38 -1.61
CA PHE A 287 -4.22 -11.41 -2.07
C PHE A 287 -4.31 -11.29 -3.61
N LEU A 288 -3.40 -11.93 -4.35
CA LEU A 288 -3.44 -12.01 -5.82
C LEU A 288 -3.73 -13.43 -6.29
N HIS A 289 -4.43 -13.56 -7.41
CA HIS A 289 -4.57 -14.86 -8.08
C HIS A 289 -3.21 -15.38 -8.55
N ARG A 290 -3.03 -16.70 -8.52
CA ARG A 290 -1.82 -17.36 -9.01
C ARG A 290 -2.15 -18.55 -9.89
N GLY A 291 -1.83 -18.45 -11.18
CA GLY A 291 -2.20 -19.46 -12.17
C GLY A 291 -3.72 -19.66 -12.19
N SER A 292 -4.17 -20.90 -11.99
CA SER A 292 -5.60 -21.24 -11.89
C SER A 292 -6.24 -20.96 -10.52
N LYS A 293 -5.45 -20.59 -9.52
CA LYS A 293 -5.92 -20.43 -8.13
C LYS A 293 -6.42 -19.01 -7.90
N GLN A 294 -7.69 -18.90 -7.54
CA GLN A 294 -8.35 -17.62 -7.31
C GLN A 294 -8.50 -17.36 -5.80
N THR A 295 -7.91 -16.27 -5.34
CA THR A 295 -8.08 -15.81 -3.96
C THR A 295 -9.46 -15.15 -3.76
N PRO A 296 -10.14 -15.40 -2.63
CA PRO A 296 -11.39 -14.70 -2.32
C PRO A 296 -11.16 -13.22 -1.93
N VAL A 297 -9.91 -12.82 -1.64
CA VAL A 297 -9.55 -11.46 -1.23
C VAL A 297 -9.86 -10.43 -2.33
N ILE A 298 -9.65 -10.77 -3.61
CA ILE A 298 -9.98 -9.87 -4.74
C ILE A 298 -11.45 -9.52 -4.77
N LYS A 299 -12.32 -10.55 -4.69
CA LYS A 299 -13.77 -10.39 -4.64
C LYS A 299 -14.16 -9.48 -3.47
N HIS A 300 -13.63 -9.80 -2.30
CA HIS A 300 -13.95 -9.07 -1.08
C HIS A 300 -13.54 -7.58 -1.16
N MET A 301 -12.32 -7.29 -1.65
CA MET A 301 -11.88 -5.91 -1.87
C MET A 301 -12.73 -5.18 -2.90
N ALA A 302 -13.04 -5.83 -4.03
CA ALA A 302 -13.85 -5.23 -5.08
C ALA A 302 -15.26 -4.86 -4.57
N GLU A 303 -15.88 -5.70 -3.76
CA GLU A 303 -17.17 -5.42 -3.11
C GLU A 303 -17.07 -4.23 -2.14
N ALA A 304 -16.03 -4.20 -1.31
CA ALA A 304 -15.79 -3.10 -0.37
C ALA A 304 -15.55 -1.75 -1.09
N ILE A 305 -14.82 -1.77 -2.21
CA ILE A 305 -14.59 -0.58 -3.04
C ILE A 305 -15.88 -0.13 -3.73
N LYS A 306 -16.63 -1.07 -4.31
CA LYS A 306 -17.88 -0.80 -5.03
C LYS A 306 -18.96 -0.22 -4.12
N THR A 307 -19.14 -0.80 -2.93
CA THR A 307 -20.26 -0.48 -2.02
C THR A 307 -19.90 0.50 -0.90
N ALA A 308 -18.62 0.73 -0.61
CA ALA A 308 -18.13 1.41 0.60
C ALA A 308 -18.43 0.69 1.92
N ARG A 309 -18.80 -0.58 1.86
CA ARG A 309 -19.17 -1.41 3.01
C ARG A 309 -18.37 -2.69 2.95
N VAL A 310 -17.87 -3.11 4.10
CA VAL A 310 -17.23 -4.42 4.26
C VAL A 310 -18.34 -5.42 4.55
N HIS A 311 -18.30 -6.55 3.86
CA HIS A 311 -19.27 -7.63 4.01
C HIS A 311 -18.53 -8.97 4.19
N PRO A 312 -18.91 -9.78 5.20
CA PRO A 312 -20.03 -9.59 6.12
C PRO A 312 -19.81 -8.43 7.13
N SER A 313 -20.87 -8.06 7.87
CA SER A 313 -20.83 -6.88 8.77
C SER A 313 -20.11 -7.14 10.09
N GLU A 314 -19.94 -8.42 10.40
CA GLU A 314 -19.12 -9.01 11.43
C GLU A 314 -17.70 -8.45 11.28
N ARG A 315 -17.09 -8.09 12.41
CA ARG A 315 -15.76 -7.45 12.39
C ARG A 315 -14.62 -8.46 12.29
N GLU A 316 -14.92 -9.75 12.39
CA GLU A 316 -13.98 -10.85 12.34
C GLU A 316 -14.66 -12.03 11.64
N TYR A 317 -14.03 -12.55 10.59
CA TYR A 317 -14.54 -13.67 9.80
C TYR A 317 -13.45 -14.26 8.90
N GLU A 318 -13.69 -15.49 8.44
CA GLU A 318 -12.90 -16.14 7.40
C GLU A 318 -13.52 -15.89 6.03
N LEU A 319 -12.70 -15.87 4.97
CA LEU A 319 -13.21 -15.95 3.61
C LEU A 319 -13.24 -17.42 3.15
N PRO A 320 -14.39 -17.92 2.64
CA PRO A 320 -14.47 -19.26 2.12
C PRO A 320 -13.60 -19.40 0.87
N TYR A 321 -12.84 -20.49 0.79
CA TYR A 321 -12.11 -20.87 -0.40
C TYR A 321 -12.91 -21.92 -1.18
N PRO A 322 -13.24 -21.67 -2.46
CA PRO A 322 -14.09 -22.56 -3.26
C PRO A 322 -13.41 -23.86 -3.68
#